data_AF-A0A1A2M6R7-F1
#
_entry.id   AF-A0A1A2M6R7-F1
#
_cell.length_a   1.000
_cell.length_b   1.000
_cell.length_c   1.000
_cell.angle_alpha   90.00
_cell.angle_beta   90.00
_cell.angle_gamma   90.00
#
_symmetry.space_group_name_H-M   'P 1'
#
loop_
_entity.id
_entity.type
_entity.pdbx_description
1 polymer ?
#
loop_
_entity_poly.entity_id
_entity_poly.type
_entity_poly.pdbx_seq_one_letter_code
_entity_poly.pdbx_strand_id
1 'polypeptide(L)'
;MSSVEELDHEIRRVRSGLGDVGVPLPLLNGIRTRAQLSGRRQTGEFASNRNRRWMLNPADPQYGTEEDCKVIHLRLLGMMCEFVSAPVPDEETRNILAKYIGHRPVPGTYRDALTLEKLDYEAFATEALTPQHGQSDFHIGHEDPTASPKHVPGNVSWRGKRSNLIQGDMTLREARTKLVELIGRYFDLGEVTIHPE
;
A
#
# COMPACT_ATOMS: atom_id res chain seq x y z
N MET A 1 -5.42 -26.31 -10.46
CA MET A 1 -6.12 -25.00 -10.42
C MET A 1 -5.20 -24.01 -11.09
N SER A 2 -5.73 -23.07 -11.89
CA SER A 2 -4.88 -22.01 -12.47
C SER A 2 -4.33 -21.11 -11.35
N SER A 3 -3.20 -20.42 -11.57
CA SER A 3 -2.62 -19.52 -10.54
C SER A 3 -3.63 -18.48 -10.05
N VAL A 4 -4.49 -18.00 -10.94
CA VAL A 4 -5.56 -17.02 -10.64
C VAL A 4 -6.68 -17.60 -9.78
N GLU A 5 -7.07 -18.87 -9.97
CA GLU A 5 -8.08 -19.55 -9.14
C GLU A 5 -7.57 -19.83 -7.73
N GLU A 6 -6.29 -20.20 -7.61
CA GLU A 6 -5.61 -20.37 -6.32
C GLU A 6 -5.58 -19.04 -5.55
N LEU A 7 -5.20 -17.95 -6.24
CA LEU A 7 -5.24 -16.60 -5.67
C LEU A 7 -6.65 -16.21 -5.18
N ASP A 8 -7.70 -16.54 -5.92
CA ASP A 8 -9.07 -16.28 -5.49
C ASP A 8 -9.47 -17.09 -4.25
N HIS A 9 -9.02 -18.34 -4.17
CA HIS A 9 -9.22 -19.17 -2.99
C HIS A 9 -8.51 -18.57 -1.78
N GLU A 10 -7.24 -18.22 -1.91
CA GLU A 10 -6.44 -17.63 -0.83
C GLU A 10 -6.97 -16.26 -0.38
N ILE A 11 -7.40 -15.40 -1.31
CA ILE A 11 -8.05 -14.12 -0.97
C ILE A 11 -9.32 -14.36 -0.14
N ARG A 12 -10.16 -15.34 -0.51
CA ARG A 12 -11.35 -15.68 0.29
C ARG A 12 -10.97 -16.16 1.68
N ARG A 13 -9.98 -17.05 1.78
CA ARG A 13 -9.52 -17.61 3.06
C ARG A 13 -8.96 -16.55 4.00
N VAL A 14 -8.11 -15.67 3.48
CA VAL A 14 -7.51 -14.55 4.23
C VAL A 14 -8.58 -13.56 4.68
N ARG A 15 -9.52 -13.21 3.80
CA ARG A 15 -10.61 -12.29 4.16
C ARG A 15 -11.50 -12.86 5.26
N SER A 16 -11.79 -14.16 5.23
CA SER A 16 -12.53 -14.83 6.31
C SER A 16 -11.76 -14.75 7.63
N GLY A 17 -10.49 -15.17 7.64
CA GLY A 17 -9.69 -15.18 8.87
C GLY A 17 -9.43 -13.80 9.46
N LEU A 18 -9.31 -12.77 8.61
CA LEU A 18 -9.26 -11.37 9.07
C LEU A 18 -10.61 -10.91 9.63
N GLY A 19 -11.72 -11.31 9.02
CA GLY A 19 -13.06 -11.04 9.54
C GLY A 19 -13.30 -11.67 10.92
N ASP A 20 -12.82 -12.90 11.13
CA ASP A 20 -12.96 -13.64 12.38
C ASP A 20 -12.23 -12.96 13.56
N VAL A 21 -11.19 -12.17 13.28
CA VAL A 21 -10.47 -11.34 14.27
C VAL A 21 -10.93 -9.88 14.28
N GLY A 22 -12.11 -9.60 13.73
CA GLY A 22 -12.78 -8.30 13.84
C GLY A 22 -12.34 -7.25 12.82
N VAL A 23 -11.59 -7.61 11.76
CA VAL A 23 -11.23 -6.63 10.73
C VAL A 23 -12.47 -6.17 9.97
N PRO A 24 -12.76 -4.85 9.92
CA PRO A 24 -13.98 -4.37 9.29
C PRO A 24 -14.05 -4.66 7.79
N LEU A 25 -15.22 -5.11 7.32
CA LEU A 25 -15.48 -5.32 5.90
C LEU A 25 -15.22 -4.07 5.02
N PRO A 26 -15.57 -2.84 5.44
CA PRO A 26 -15.23 -1.63 4.69
C PRO A 26 -13.72 -1.47 4.45
N LEU A 27 -12.89 -1.77 5.45
CA LEU A 27 -11.44 -1.73 5.34
C LEU A 27 -10.95 -2.76 4.31
N LEU A 28 -11.39 -4.02 4.43
CA LEU A 28 -11.04 -5.09 3.48
C LEU A 28 -11.47 -4.76 2.04
N ASN A 29 -12.60 -4.08 1.85
CA ASN A 29 -13.06 -3.65 0.53
C ASN A 29 -12.28 -2.45 0.00
N GLY A 30 -11.85 -1.54 0.88
CA GLY A 30 -10.98 -0.41 0.54
C GLY A 30 -9.63 -0.88 0.02
N ILE A 31 -9.02 -1.87 0.69
CA ILE A 31 -7.75 -2.48 0.25
C ILE A 31 -7.91 -3.16 -1.11
N ARG A 32 -8.95 -3.98 -1.29
CA ARG A 32 -9.27 -4.60 -2.60
C ARG A 32 -9.40 -3.55 -3.70
N THR A 33 -10.10 -2.45 -3.42
CA THR A 33 -10.33 -1.37 -4.38
C THR A 33 -9.00 -0.75 -4.83
N ARG A 34 -8.09 -0.47 -3.90
CA ARG A 34 -6.76 0.09 -4.22
C ARG A 34 -5.90 -0.89 -5.03
N ALA A 35 -5.97 -2.18 -4.68
CA ALA A 35 -5.20 -3.24 -5.32
C ALA A 35 -5.70 -3.63 -6.72
N GLN A 36 -7.02 -3.69 -6.94
CA GLN A 36 -7.59 -4.33 -8.12
C GLN A 36 -8.30 -3.38 -9.09
N LEU A 37 -8.72 -2.21 -8.61
CA LEU A 37 -9.50 -1.26 -9.39
C LEU A 37 -8.69 -0.01 -9.70
N SER A 38 -8.98 0.59 -10.85
CA SER A 38 -8.45 1.89 -11.22
C SER A 38 -8.97 2.99 -10.28
N GLY A 39 -8.28 4.13 -10.28
CA GLY A 39 -8.82 5.37 -9.76
C GLY A 39 -10.00 5.87 -10.59
N ARG A 40 -10.53 7.02 -10.21
CA ARG A 40 -11.54 7.73 -11.00
C ARG A 40 -10.83 8.82 -11.80
N ARG A 41 -10.64 8.60 -13.11
CA ARG A 41 -10.17 9.60 -14.08
C ARG A 41 -11.34 9.86 -15.04
N GLN A 42 -12.04 10.97 -14.87
CA GLN A 42 -13.26 11.27 -15.62
C GLN A 42 -12.99 11.85 -17.02
N THR A 43 -11.75 12.26 -17.30
CA THR A 43 -11.34 12.93 -18.53
C THR A 43 -9.99 12.39 -19.01
N GLY A 44 -9.66 12.66 -20.28
CA GLY A 44 -8.42 12.22 -20.93
C GLY A 44 -8.53 10.88 -21.67
N GLU A 45 -7.48 10.52 -22.40
CA GLU A 45 -7.39 9.30 -23.22
C GLU A 45 -7.62 8.01 -22.41
N PHE A 46 -7.14 7.99 -21.17
CA PHE A 46 -7.24 6.86 -20.25
C PHE A 46 -8.31 7.09 -19.16
N ALA A 47 -9.46 7.62 -19.55
CA ALA A 47 -10.59 7.80 -18.64
C ALA A 47 -11.05 6.44 -18.10
N SER A 48 -11.21 6.34 -16.77
CA SER A 48 -11.64 5.12 -16.10
C SER A 48 -12.37 5.44 -14.80
N ASN A 49 -13.27 4.56 -14.39
CA ASN A 49 -14.05 4.71 -13.15
C ASN A 49 -14.14 3.36 -12.45
N ARG A 50 -13.16 3.09 -11.57
CA ARG A 50 -13.13 1.86 -10.76
C ARG A 50 -13.22 0.59 -11.61
N ASN A 51 -12.67 0.62 -12.83
CA ASN A 51 -12.58 -0.55 -13.68
C ASN A 51 -11.52 -1.51 -13.11
N ARG A 52 -11.67 -2.82 -13.37
CA ARG A 52 -10.62 -3.79 -13.07
C ARG A 52 -9.35 -3.40 -13.83
N ARG A 53 -8.20 -3.33 -13.16
CA ARG A 53 -6.94 -2.85 -13.75
C ARG A 53 -6.48 -3.68 -14.96
N TRP A 54 -6.75 -4.98 -14.94
CA TRP A 54 -6.43 -5.90 -16.03
C TRP A 54 -7.38 -5.82 -17.23
N MET A 55 -8.47 -5.06 -17.11
CA MET A 55 -9.38 -4.75 -18.21
C MET A 55 -9.08 -3.40 -18.87
N LEU A 56 -8.08 -2.67 -18.36
CA LEU A 56 -7.64 -1.41 -18.96
C LEU A 56 -6.77 -1.69 -20.20
N ASN A 57 -6.56 -0.65 -21.01
CA ASN A 57 -5.53 -0.68 -22.04
C ASN A 57 -4.16 -0.92 -21.37
N PRO A 58 -3.31 -1.84 -21.86
CA PRO A 58 -1.96 -2.04 -21.32
C PRO A 58 -1.07 -0.78 -21.31
N ALA A 59 -1.38 0.21 -22.16
CA ALA A 59 -0.73 1.52 -22.16
C ALA A 59 -1.25 2.50 -21.07
N ASP A 60 -2.37 2.19 -20.40
CA ASP A 60 -2.89 3.00 -19.29
C ASP A 60 -1.90 2.92 -18.11
N PRO A 61 -1.48 4.07 -17.53
CA PRO A 61 -0.57 4.08 -16.38
C PRO A 61 -1.14 3.41 -15.11
N GLN A 62 -2.43 3.05 -15.09
CA GLN A 62 -3.08 2.31 -14.02
C GLN A 62 -3.24 0.81 -14.32
N TYR A 63 -2.86 0.35 -15.52
CA TYR A 63 -2.88 -1.05 -15.89
C TYR A 63 -2.01 -1.90 -14.95
N GLY A 64 -2.46 -3.13 -14.73
CA GLY A 64 -1.76 -4.19 -14.03
C GLY A 64 -2.44 -5.51 -14.36
N THR A 65 -1.68 -6.61 -14.41
CA THR A 65 -2.23 -7.93 -14.72
C THR A 65 -3.18 -8.41 -13.62
N GLU A 66 -4.08 -9.36 -13.92
CA GLU A 66 -5.01 -9.89 -12.92
C GLU A 66 -4.25 -10.59 -11.77
N GLU A 67 -3.23 -11.36 -12.12
CA GLU A 67 -2.33 -12.04 -11.19
C GLU A 67 -1.63 -11.02 -10.28
N ASP A 68 -0.95 -10.02 -10.83
CA ASP A 68 -0.26 -8.98 -10.06
C ASP A 68 -1.22 -8.23 -9.12
N CYS A 69 -2.41 -7.87 -9.61
CA CYS A 69 -3.40 -7.16 -8.79
C CYS A 69 -3.90 -8.00 -7.60
N LYS A 70 -4.03 -9.32 -7.78
CA LYS A 70 -4.43 -10.25 -6.72
C LYS A 70 -3.28 -10.52 -5.74
N VAL A 71 -2.05 -10.65 -6.23
CA VAL A 71 -0.84 -10.75 -5.40
C VAL A 71 -0.66 -9.48 -4.55
N ILE A 72 -0.80 -8.29 -5.15
CA ILE A 72 -0.75 -7.01 -4.44
C ILE A 72 -1.83 -6.94 -3.36
N HIS A 73 -3.04 -7.45 -3.63
CA HIS A 73 -4.11 -7.48 -2.63
C HIS A 73 -3.71 -8.29 -1.39
N LEU A 74 -3.19 -9.51 -1.57
CA LEU A 74 -2.70 -10.36 -0.47
C LEU A 74 -1.51 -9.72 0.25
N ARG A 75 -0.57 -9.14 -0.50
CA ARG A 75 0.60 -8.44 0.05
C ARG A 75 0.19 -7.24 0.92
N LEU A 76 -0.75 -6.42 0.47
CA LEU A 76 -1.25 -5.28 1.24
C LEU A 76 -2.00 -5.70 2.51
N LEU A 77 -2.76 -6.80 2.47
CA LEU A 77 -3.38 -7.38 3.67
C LEU A 77 -2.32 -7.90 4.65
N GLY A 78 -1.27 -8.56 4.16
CA GLY A 78 -0.13 -9.02 4.96
C GLY A 78 0.59 -7.87 5.66
N MET A 79 0.95 -6.82 4.91
CA MET A 79 1.58 -5.62 5.45
C MET A 79 0.69 -4.88 6.47
N MET A 80 -0.63 -4.85 6.26
CA MET A 80 -1.56 -4.27 7.23
C MET A 80 -1.51 -5.02 8.58
N CYS A 81 -1.29 -6.34 8.56
CA CYS A 81 -1.11 -7.13 9.79
C CYS A 81 0.20 -6.83 10.53
N GLU A 82 1.10 -6.05 9.93
CA GLU A 82 2.34 -5.59 10.54
C GLU A 82 2.23 -4.16 11.11
N PHE A 83 1.08 -3.50 10.96
CA PHE A 83 0.83 -2.19 11.56
C PHE A 83 0.82 -2.30 13.09
N VAL A 84 1.04 -1.18 13.76
CA VAL A 84 0.85 -1.08 15.22
C VAL A 84 -0.62 -1.36 15.52
N SER A 85 -0.88 -2.08 16.62
CA SER A 85 -2.22 -2.46 17.06
C SER A 85 -3.01 -3.34 16.07
N ALA A 86 -2.34 -3.95 15.07
CA ALA A 86 -3.00 -4.83 14.12
C ALA A 86 -3.49 -6.14 14.78
N PRO A 87 -4.67 -6.65 14.41
CA PRO A 87 -5.15 -7.92 14.91
C PRO A 87 -4.29 -9.07 14.36
N VAL A 88 -4.18 -10.15 15.14
CA VAL A 88 -3.40 -11.33 14.77
C VAL A 88 -4.37 -12.42 14.31
N PRO A 89 -4.44 -12.74 13.00
CA PRO A 89 -5.31 -13.79 12.51
C PRO A 89 -4.77 -15.18 12.85
N ASP A 90 -5.58 -16.20 12.52
CA ASP A 90 -5.24 -17.61 12.71
C ASP A 90 -3.98 -18.05 11.92
N GLU A 91 -3.41 -19.20 12.28
CA GLU A 91 -2.15 -19.69 11.71
C GLU A 91 -2.20 -19.89 10.19
N GLU A 92 -3.31 -20.41 9.66
CA GLU A 92 -3.44 -20.66 8.23
C GLU A 92 -3.49 -19.33 7.45
N THR A 93 -4.25 -18.35 7.94
CA THR A 93 -4.27 -16.99 7.37
C THR A 93 -2.86 -16.38 7.37
N ARG A 94 -2.14 -16.47 8.49
CA ARG A 94 -0.77 -15.96 8.59
C ARG A 94 0.19 -16.66 7.62
N ASN A 95 0.06 -17.96 7.46
CA ASN A 95 0.89 -18.74 6.54
C ASN A 95 0.65 -18.36 5.10
N ILE A 96 -0.61 -18.13 4.70
CA ILE A 96 -0.93 -17.62 3.36
C ILE A 96 -0.30 -16.24 3.16
N LEU A 97 -0.53 -15.30 4.09
CA LEU A 97 0.02 -13.95 4.01
C LEU A 97 1.56 -13.95 3.94
N ALA A 98 2.22 -14.84 4.68
CA ALA A 98 3.68 -14.95 4.71
C ALA A 98 4.28 -15.29 3.35
N LYS A 99 3.59 -16.07 2.51
CA LYS A 99 4.02 -16.36 1.13
C LYS A 99 4.20 -15.09 0.30
N TYR A 100 3.37 -14.08 0.54
CA TYR A 100 3.27 -12.86 -0.27
C TYR A 100 4.11 -11.69 0.24
N ILE A 101 4.35 -11.63 1.56
CA ILE A 101 5.21 -10.59 2.14
C ILE A 101 6.66 -11.07 2.32
N GLY A 102 6.91 -12.39 2.31
CA GLY A 102 8.24 -13.01 2.41
C GLY A 102 8.64 -13.43 3.82
N HIS A 103 7.80 -13.15 4.82
CA HIS A 103 8.02 -13.44 6.22
C HIS A 103 6.68 -13.51 6.96
N ARG A 104 6.70 -14.07 8.17
CA ARG A 104 5.50 -14.12 9.00
C ARG A 104 5.10 -12.69 9.42
N PRO A 105 3.84 -12.25 9.24
CA PRO A 105 3.40 -10.93 9.71
C PRO A 105 3.55 -10.83 11.24
N VAL A 106 4.16 -9.73 11.72
CA VAL A 106 4.32 -9.43 13.14
C VAL A 106 3.80 -8.01 13.39
N PRO A 107 2.80 -7.80 14.27
CA PRO A 107 2.29 -6.46 14.54
C PRO A 107 3.37 -5.48 15.02
N GLY A 108 3.28 -4.24 14.55
CA GLY A 108 4.17 -3.13 14.92
C GLY A 108 5.56 -3.15 14.29
N THR A 109 5.83 -4.03 13.31
CA THR A 109 7.09 -4.06 12.55
C THR A 109 7.04 -3.24 11.27
N TYR A 110 5.85 -2.95 10.72
CA TYR A 110 5.74 -2.17 9.49
C TYR A 110 6.26 -0.76 9.68
N ARG A 111 7.05 -0.30 8.71
CA ARG A 111 7.49 1.09 8.61
C ARG A 111 7.27 1.61 7.21
N ASP A 112 6.78 2.84 7.13
CA ASP A 112 6.79 3.59 5.89
C ASP A 112 8.22 3.66 5.34
N ALA A 113 8.43 3.35 4.06
CA ALA A 113 9.78 3.21 3.55
C ALA A 113 10.50 4.56 3.33
N LEU A 114 9.80 5.70 3.34
CA LEU A 114 10.43 7.02 3.25
C LEU A 114 10.56 7.66 4.63
N THR A 115 9.48 7.74 5.41
CA THR A 115 9.50 8.44 6.71
C THR A 115 9.93 7.55 7.86
N LEU A 116 9.97 6.23 7.67
CA LEU A 116 10.28 5.21 8.70
C LEU A 116 9.30 5.19 9.88
N GLU A 117 8.22 5.96 9.80
CA GLU A 117 7.14 5.99 10.76
C GLU A 117 6.38 4.66 10.75
N LYS A 118 5.88 4.27 11.92
CA LYS A 118 4.98 3.12 12.02
C LYS A 118 3.59 3.56 11.61
N LEU A 119 2.91 2.71 10.84
CA LEU A 119 1.49 2.89 10.54
C LEU A 119 0.66 2.20 11.62
N ASP A 120 -0.48 2.78 11.96
CA ASP A 120 -1.37 2.31 13.02
C ASP A 120 -2.67 1.72 12.44
N TYR A 121 -3.01 0.51 12.89
CA TYR A 121 -4.19 -0.20 12.41
C TYR A 121 -5.49 0.43 12.91
N GLU A 122 -5.56 0.89 14.16
CA GLU A 122 -6.80 1.43 14.73
C GLU A 122 -7.18 2.73 14.02
N ALA A 123 -6.20 3.59 13.72
CA ALA A 123 -6.39 4.77 12.89
C ALA A 123 -6.88 4.39 11.48
N PHE A 124 -6.30 3.35 10.87
CA PHE A 124 -6.69 2.91 9.53
C PHE A 124 -8.12 2.33 9.50
N ALA A 125 -8.45 1.49 10.49
CA ALA A 125 -9.77 0.91 10.64
C ALA A 125 -10.84 1.98 10.92
N THR A 126 -10.52 2.96 11.77
CA THR A 126 -11.38 4.12 12.04
C THR A 126 -11.65 4.90 10.76
N GLU A 127 -10.61 5.26 10.00
CA GLU A 127 -10.79 5.98 8.73
C GLU A 127 -11.65 5.22 7.72
N ALA A 128 -11.51 3.90 7.65
CA ALA A 128 -12.34 3.07 6.78
C ALA A 128 -13.81 2.98 7.21
N LEU A 129 -14.09 3.09 8.52
CA LEU A 129 -15.44 3.09 9.08
C LEU A 129 -16.10 4.47 9.02
N THR A 130 -15.31 5.54 9.16
CA THR A 130 -15.76 6.94 9.11
C THR A 130 -15.01 7.70 8.01
N PRO A 131 -15.24 7.36 6.73
CA PRO A 131 -14.48 7.93 5.63
C PRO A 131 -14.78 9.42 5.47
N GLN A 132 -13.72 10.24 5.47
CA GLN A 132 -13.81 11.63 5.05
C GLN A 132 -13.61 11.70 3.53
N HIS A 133 -14.55 12.32 2.83
CA HIS A 133 -14.53 12.32 1.37
C HIS A 133 -13.24 12.94 0.81
N GLY A 134 -12.54 12.19 -0.04
CA GLY A 134 -11.30 12.66 -0.69
C GLY A 134 -10.07 12.71 0.22
N GLN A 135 -10.16 12.22 1.46
CA GLN A 135 -9.03 12.21 2.40
C GLN A 135 -8.73 10.80 2.87
N SER A 136 -7.44 10.51 2.99
CA SER A 136 -6.93 9.28 3.58
C SER A 136 -5.52 9.56 4.06
N ASP A 137 -5.14 9.06 5.24
CA ASP A 137 -3.75 9.08 5.68
C ASP A 137 -2.99 7.83 5.22
N PHE A 138 -3.71 6.83 4.72
CA PHE A 138 -3.19 5.54 4.28
C PHE A 138 -3.27 5.40 2.75
N HIS A 139 -2.12 5.42 2.10
CA HIS A 139 -1.98 5.35 0.66
C HIS A 139 -1.26 4.08 0.22
N ILE A 140 -1.51 3.66 -1.02
CA ILE A 140 -0.59 2.77 -1.71
C ILE A 140 0.43 3.65 -2.44
N GLY A 141 1.70 3.46 -2.12
CA GLY A 141 2.81 4.09 -2.84
C GLY A 141 3.35 3.18 -3.91
N HIS A 142 4.02 3.77 -4.90
CA HIS A 142 4.82 3.06 -5.89
C HIS A 142 6.28 3.40 -5.67
N GLU A 143 7.18 2.43 -5.56
CA GLU A 143 8.62 2.71 -5.36
C GLU A 143 9.23 3.42 -6.57
N ASP A 144 8.82 3.04 -7.77
CA ASP A 144 9.11 3.70 -9.04
C ASP A 144 7.79 4.14 -9.68
N PRO A 145 7.44 5.45 -9.59
CA PRO A 145 6.25 6.00 -10.22
C PRO A 145 6.27 5.99 -11.75
N THR A 146 7.42 5.75 -12.38
CA THR A 146 7.63 5.78 -13.84
C THR A 146 7.59 4.39 -14.49
N ALA A 147 7.62 3.33 -13.67
CA ALA A 147 7.58 1.94 -14.14
C ALA A 147 6.35 1.66 -15.02
N SER A 148 6.51 0.77 -16.01
CA SER A 148 5.43 0.33 -16.90
C SER A 148 5.53 -1.19 -17.14
N PRO A 149 4.58 -2.02 -16.64
CA PRO A 149 3.44 -1.63 -15.81
C PRO A 149 3.88 -1.15 -14.43
N LYS A 150 3.26 -0.08 -13.95
CA LYS A 150 3.56 0.51 -12.63
C LYS A 150 3.06 -0.36 -11.48
N HIS A 151 1.90 -0.99 -11.66
CA HIS A 151 1.16 -1.66 -10.61
C HIS A 151 1.54 -3.15 -10.50
N VAL A 152 2.76 -3.40 -10.01
CA VAL A 152 3.34 -4.75 -9.83
C VAL A 152 3.73 -5.01 -8.37
N PRO A 153 3.77 -6.28 -7.90
CA PRO A 153 3.98 -6.61 -6.48
C PRO A 153 5.22 -6.01 -5.84
N GLY A 154 6.34 -6.00 -6.58
CA GLY A 154 7.61 -5.43 -6.11
C GLY A 154 7.63 -3.90 -6.06
N ASN A 155 6.64 -3.24 -6.67
CA ASN A 155 6.59 -1.78 -6.75
C ASN A 155 5.57 -1.16 -5.77
N VAL A 156 4.65 -1.95 -5.19
CA VAL A 156 3.55 -1.43 -4.37
C VAL A 156 3.74 -1.74 -2.88
N SER A 157 3.56 -0.72 -2.05
CA SER A 157 3.57 -0.85 -0.58
C SER A 157 2.67 0.20 0.08
N TRP A 158 2.37 0.03 1.37
CA TRP A 158 1.70 1.08 2.14
C TRP A 158 2.61 2.30 2.33
N ARG A 159 1.97 3.47 2.35
CA ARG A 159 2.59 4.77 2.61
C ARG A 159 1.67 5.62 3.47
N GLY A 160 2.26 6.41 4.36
CA GLY A 160 1.59 7.55 4.94
C GLY A 160 1.34 8.63 3.89
N LYS A 161 0.28 9.43 4.03
CA LYS A 161 -0.03 10.55 3.13
C LYS A 161 1.15 11.49 2.93
N ARG A 162 1.84 11.89 4.00
CA ARG A 162 3.02 12.76 3.94
C ARG A 162 4.15 12.12 3.15
N SER A 163 4.45 10.86 3.43
CA SER A 163 5.45 10.08 2.69
C SER A 163 5.16 10.05 1.19
N ASN A 164 3.91 9.74 0.82
CA ASN A 164 3.48 9.69 -0.58
C ASN A 164 3.55 11.08 -1.27
N LEU A 165 3.26 12.16 -0.54
CA LEU A 165 3.39 13.53 -1.04
C LEU A 165 4.84 13.96 -1.23
N ILE A 166 5.71 13.64 -0.26
CA ILE A 166 7.15 13.96 -0.33
C ILE A 166 7.81 13.21 -1.49
N GLN A 167 7.46 11.94 -1.70
CA GLN A 167 7.99 11.16 -2.81
C GLN A 167 7.60 11.79 -4.16
N GLY A 168 6.33 12.17 -4.33
CA GLY A 168 5.86 12.81 -5.55
C GLY A 168 6.05 11.92 -6.78
N ASP A 169 6.76 12.44 -7.79
CA ASP A 169 7.12 11.75 -9.02
C ASP A 169 8.50 11.08 -8.98
N MET A 170 9.25 11.24 -7.89
CA MET A 170 10.55 10.60 -7.70
C MET A 170 10.39 9.10 -7.40
N THR A 171 11.40 8.32 -7.78
CA THR A 171 11.58 7.00 -7.17
C THR A 171 11.83 7.14 -5.66
N LEU A 172 11.54 6.09 -4.90
CA LEU A 172 11.81 6.06 -3.46
C LEU A 172 13.30 6.32 -3.15
N ARG A 173 14.19 5.82 -4.01
CA ARG A 173 15.63 6.04 -3.90
C ARG A 173 15.97 7.51 -4.09
N GLU A 174 15.44 8.14 -5.13
CA GLU A 174 15.66 9.57 -5.40
C GLU A 174 15.12 10.44 -4.28
N ALA A 175 13.90 10.17 -3.79
CA ALA A 175 13.30 10.91 -2.68
C ALA A 175 14.17 10.83 -1.42
N ARG A 176 14.68 9.64 -1.07
CA ARG A 176 15.62 9.46 0.06
C ARG A 176 16.91 10.25 -0.14
N THR A 177 17.52 10.18 -1.33
CA THR A 177 18.73 10.93 -1.65
C THR A 177 18.49 12.43 -1.51
N LYS A 178 17.37 12.94 -2.01
CA LYS A 178 17.03 14.36 -1.94
C LYS A 178 16.82 14.84 -0.51
N LEU A 179 16.21 14.04 0.36
CA LEU A 179 16.09 14.37 1.78
C LEU A 179 17.46 14.54 2.44
N VAL A 180 18.40 13.62 2.19
CA VAL A 180 19.76 13.70 2.74
C VAL A 180 20.53 14.89 2.18
N GLU A 181 20.45 15.14 0.86
CA GLU A 181 21.07 16.31 0.22
C GLU A 181 20.54 17.63 0.79
N LEU A 182 19.23 17.73 1.00
CA LEU A 182 18.61 18.92 1.59
C LEU A 182 19.11 19.14 3.01
N ILE A 183 19.09 18.09 3.86
CA ILE A 183 19.59 18.19 5.24
C ILE A 183 21.03 18.71 5.26
N GLY A 184 21.92 18.16 4.43
CA GLY A 184 23.29 18.62 4.31
C GLY A 184 23.38 20.11 3.93
N ARG A 185 22.60 20.54 2.92
CA ARG A 185 22.56 21.95 2.51
C ARG A 185 22.05 22.89 3.61
N TYR A 186 21.05 22.49 4.40
CA TYR A 186 20.57 23.30 5.52
C TYR A 186 21.67 23.53 6.57
N PHE A 187 22.50 22.51 6.84
CA PHE A 187 23.66 22.66 7.72
C PHE A 187 24.75 23.53 7.10
N ASP A 188 25.09 23.29 5.83
CA ASP A 188 26.14 24.06 5.13
C ASP A 188 25.81 25.56 5.03
N LEU A 189 24.51 25.89 4.89
CA LEU A 189 24.02 27.27 4.83
C LEU A 189 23.75 27.89 6.21
N GLY A 190 23.83 27.11 7.30
CA GLY A 190 23.55 27.60 8.66
C GLY A 190 22.08 27.87 8.94
N GLU A 191 21.18 27.35 8.12
CA GLU A 191 19.71 27.54 8.24
C GLU A 191 19.10 26.69 9.35
N VAL A 192 19.78 25.61 9.76
CA VAL A 192 19.40 24.76 10.89
C VAL A 192 20.57 24.61 11.86
N THR A 193 20.31 24.86 13.14
CA THR A 193 21.21 24.53 14.24
C THR A 193 20.55 23.45 15.10
N ILE A 194 21.23 22.31 15.30
CA ILE A 194 20.78 21.33 16.30
C ILE A 194 21.11 21.92 17.67
N HIS A 195 20.08 22.22 18.44
CA HIS A 195 20.22 22.52 19.86
C HIS A 195 20.18 21.19 20.61
N PRO A 196 21.29 20.69 21.16
CA PRO A 196 21.24 19.54 22.06
C PRO A 196 20.47 19.96 23.31
N GLU A 197 19.36 19.28 23.58
CA GLU A 197 18.72 19.27 24.90
C GLU A 197 19.56 18.47 25.91
#